data_AF-A0A5T1AMC6-F1
#
_entry.id   AF-A0A5T1AMC6-F1
#
_cell.length_a   1.000
_cell.length_b   1.000
_cell.length_c   1.000
_cell.angle_alpha   90.00
_cell.angle_beta   90.00
_cell.angle_gamma   90.00
#
_symmetry.space_group_name_H-M   'P 1'
#
loop_
_entity.id
_entity.type
_entity.pdbx_description
1 polymer ?
#
loop_
_entity_poly.entity_id
_entity_poly.type
_entity_poly.pdbx_seq_one_letter_code
_entity_poly.pdbx_strand_id
1 'polypeptide(L)'
;KALFLGSFIIALGHISIALSILSTPMFFLGLTFIVIGTGFFKTNASVTVGMLYKQNDTRCDTGYTIFYIGINIGAFIAPLICGFVQAKWNYHLGFVIGGLGMLISLLILYFKAALELEEFHKN
;
A
#
# COMPACT_ATOMS: atom_id res chain seq x y z
N LYS A 1 -8.16 2.97 -10.53
CA LYS A 1 -7.85 4.41 -10.30
C LYS A 1 -7.80 4.78 -8.81
N ALA A 2 -8.87 4.57 -8.03
CA ALA A 2 -8.90 4.90 -6.60
C ALA A 2 -7.79 4.20 -5.78
N LEU A 3 -7.49 2.92 -6.08
CA LEU A 3 -6.41 2.17 -5.44
C LEU A 3 -5.02 2.82 -5.63
N PHE A 4 -4.74 3.31 -6.84
CA PHE A 4 -3.47 3.98 -7.17
C PHE A 4 -3.36 5.31 -6.43
N LEU A 5 -4.42 6.13 -6.47
CA LEU A 5 -4.46 7.41 -5.75
C LEU A 5 -4.31 7.22 -4.24
N GLY A 6 -5.01 6.24 -3.66
CA GLY A 6 -4.89 5.90 -2.24
C GLY A 6 -3.46 5.50 -1.87
N SER A 7 -2.84 4.62 -2.66
CA SER A 7 -1.44 4.19 -2.46
C SER A 7 -0.46 5.36 -2.49
N PHE A 8 -0.63 6.27 -3.45
CA PHE A 8 0.20 7.47 -3.59
C PHE A 8 0.06 8.40 -2.38
N ILE A 9 -1.18 8.64 -1.91
CA ILE A 9 -1.43 9.48 -0.73
C ILE A 9 -0.81 8.84 0.53
N ILE A 10 -0.91 7.52 0.70
CA ILE A 10 -0.27 6.81 1.84
C ILE A 10 1.25 6.99 1.81
N ALA A 11 1.87 6.92 0.62
CA ALA A 11 3.31 7.12 0.46
C ALA A 11 3.73 8.55 0.87
N LEU A 12 2.96 9.57 0.45
CA LEU A 12 3.18 10.95 0.89
C LEU A 12 3.03 11.10 2.41
N GLY A 13 2.06 10.41 3.01
CA GLY A 13 1.88 10.39 4.45
C GLY A 13 3.09 9.85 5.21
N HIS A 14 3.66 8.73 4.75
CA HIS A 14 4.88 8.15 5.34
C HIS A 14 6.10 9.08 5.19
N ILE A 15 6.26 9.73 4.03
CA ILE A 15 7.33 10.70 3.81
C ILE A 15 7.16 11.92 4.72
N SER A 16 5.92 12.40 4.88
CA SER A 16 5.60 13.53 5.76
C SER A 16 5.94 13.21 7.23
N ILE A 17 5.60 12.01 7.71
CA ILE A 17 5.96 11.60 9.08
C ILE A 17 7.48 11.39 9.20
N ALA A 18 8.13 10.82 8.19
CA ALA A 18 9.59 10.69 8.20
C ALA A 18 10.28 12.06 8.32
N LEU A 19 9.78 13.08 7.62
CA LEU A 19 10.28 14.46 7.67
C LEU A 19 9.84 15.26 8.90
N SER A 20 9.06 14.68 9.81
CA SER A 20 8.59 15.37 11.03
C SER A 20 9.72 15.78 11.98
N ILE A 21 10.97 15.35 11.73
CA ILE A 21 12.16 15.86 12.42
C ILE A 21 12.37 17.37 12.19
N LEU A 22 11.86 17.92 11.08
CA LEU A 22 11.94 19.35 10.78
C LEU A 22 10.83 20.16 11.48
N SER A 23 9.65 19.56 11.70
CA SER A 23 8.49 20.29 12.24
C SER A 23 7.37 19.37 12.73
N THR A 24 6.84 19.63 13.93
CA THR A 24 5.74 18.88 14.54
C THR A 24 4.45 18.82 13.70
N PRO A 25 4.00 19.90 13.00
CA PRO A 25 2.82 19.83 12.14
C PRO A 25 2.90 18.81 11.01
N MET A 26 4.11 18.48 10.52
CA MET A 26 4.29 17.47 9.46
C MET A 26 3.89 16.06 9.93
N PHE A 27 3.97 15.78 11.23
CA PHE A 27 3.49 14.53 11.82
C PHE A 27 1.96 14.40 11.64
N PHE A 28 1.21 15.43 12.03
CA PHE A 28 -0.26 15.42 11.93
C PHE A 28 -0.75 15.45 10.48
N LEU A 29 -0.05 16.19 9.62
CA LEU A 29 -0.33 16.21 8.19
C LEU A 29 -0.11 14.83 7.56
N GLY A 30 0.98 14.15 7.94
CA GLY A 30 1.25 12.80 7.48
C GLY A 30 0.21 11.78 7.95
N LEU A 31 -0.23 11.87 9.21
CA LEU A 31 -1.31 11.05 9.75
C LEU A 31 -2.62 11.25 8.96
N THR A 32 -2.95 12.50 8.64
CA THR A 32 -4.13 12.86 7.83
C THR A 32 -4.08 12.19 6.45
N PHE A 33 -2.92 12.25 5.78
CA PHE A 33 -2.74 11.56 4.50
C PHE A 33 -2.86 10.05 4.62
N ILE A 34 -2.28 9.43 5.65
CA ILE A 34 -2.40 7.98 5.84
C ILE A 34 -3.87 7.57 6.03
N VAL A 35 -4.65 8.30 6.83
CA VAL A 35 -6.07 8.00 7.05
C VAL A 35 -6.87 8.11 5.74
N ILE A 36 -6.74 9.23 5.03
CA ILE A 36 -7.45 9.46 3.76
C ILE A 36 -7.05 8.40 2.72
N GLY A 37 -5.74 8.18 2.56
CA GLY A 37 -5.20 7.24 1.59
C GLY A 37 -5.62 5.80 1.90
N THR A 38 -5.63 5.39 3.17
CA THR A 38 -6.11 4.06 3.59
C THR A 38 -7.60 3.89 3.33
N GLY A 39 -8.40 4.94 3.49
CA GLY A 39 -9.83 4.94 3.13
C GLY A 39 -10.04 4.57 1.67
N PHE A 40 -9.29 5.19 0.75
CA PHE A 40 -9.32 4.85 -0.67
C PHE A 40 -8.74 3.46 -0.96
N PHE A 41 -7.60 3.11 -0.36
CA PHE A 41 -6.91 1.86 -0.64
C PHE A 41 -7.72 0.64 -0.16
N LYS A 42 -8.10 0.62 1.12
CA LYS A 42 -8.68 -0.55 1.78
C LYS A 42 -10.06 -0.92 1.21
N THR A 43 -10.88 0.08 0.89
CA THR A 43 -12.23 -0.14 0.33
C THR A 43 -12.21 -0.64 -1.11
N ASN A 44 -11.16 -0.31 -1.88
CA ASN A 44 -11.07 -0.68 -3.29
C ASN A 44 -10.22 -1.93 -3.55
N ALA A 45 -9.25 -2.25 -2.68
CA ALA A 45 -8.32 -3.35 -2.90
C ALA A 45 -9.03 -4.72 -3.04
N SER A 46 -9.96 -5.05 -2.12
CA SER A 46 -10.71 -6.31 -2.18
C SER A 46 -11.66 -6.37 -3.37
N VAL A 47 -12.22 -5.24 -3.79
CA VAL A 47 -13.06 -5.15 -4.99
C VAL A 47 -12.22 -5.44 -6.24
N THR A 48 -11.00 -4.91 -6.33
CA THR A 48 -10.08 -5.22 -7.44
C THR A 48 -9.76 -6.71 -7.54
N VAL A 49 -9.59 -7.42 -6.43
CA VAL A 49 -9.39 -8.89 -6.46
C VAL A 49 -10.61 -9.59 -7.06
N GLY A 50 -11.83 -9.21 -6.66
CA GLY A 50 -13.05 -9.81 -7.18
C GLY A 50 -13.26 -9.57 -8.67
N MET A 51 -12.85 -8.40 -9.17
CA MET A 51 -12.95 -8.06 -10.60
C MET A 51 -12.02 -8.89 -11.50
N LEU A 52 -11.03 -9.60 -10.95
CA LEU A 52 -10.16 -10.50 -11.72
C LEU A 52 -10.89 -11.78 -12.18
N TYR A 53 -12.05 -12.08 -11.60
CA TYR A 53 -12.78 -13.33 -11.81
C TYR A 53 -14.14 -13.06 -12.45
N LYS A 54 -14.57 -13.97 -13.35
CA LYS A 54 -15.91 -13.91 -13.93
C LYS A 54 -16.96 -14.31 -12.88
N GLN A 55 -18.20 -13.90 -13.10
CA GLN A 55 -19.32 -14.31 -12.26
C GLN A 55 -19.42 -15.85 -12.21
N ASN A 56 -19.52 -16.42 -11.00
CA ASN A 56 -19.48 -17.86 -10.69
C ASN A 56 -18.14 -18.60 -10.91
N ASP A 57 -17.01 -17.90 -11.04
CA ASP A 57 -15.69 -18.56 -11.04
C ASP A 57 -15.32 -19.03 -9.62
N THR A 58 -15.17 -20.34 -9.44
CA THR A 58 -14.84 -20.97 -8.15
C THR A 58 -13.44 -20.60 -7.64
N ARG A 59 -12.57 -20.04 -8.48
CA ARG A 59 -11.23 -19.57 -8.10
C ARG A 59 -11.26 -18.24 -7.36
N CYS A 60 -12.39 -17.53 -7.37
CA CYS A 60 -12.55 -16.24 -6.70
C CYS A 60 -12.24 -16.36 -5.19
N ASP A 61 -12.79 -17.37 -4.53
CA ASP A 61 -12.59 -17.60 -3.09
C ASP A 61 -11.13 -17.93 -2.75
N THR A 62 -10.47 -18.72 -3.60
CA THR A 62 -9.03 -19.01 -3.48
C THR A 62 -8.21 -17.74 -3.70
N GLY A 63 -8.60 -16.87 -4.63
CA GLY A 63 -7.97 -15.57 -4.88
C GLY A 63 -8.04 -14.66 -3.64
N TYR A 64 -9.21 -14.57 -3.01
CA TYR A 64 -9.37 -13.85 -1.75
C TYR A 64 -8.53 -14.46 -0.62
N THR A 65 -8.46 -15.78 -0.54
CA THR A 65 -7.64 -16.48 0.46
C THR A 65 -6.16 -16.11 0.32
N ILE A 66 -5.61 -16.15 -0.90
CA ILE A 66 -4.21 -15.75 -1.16
C ILE A 66 -3.98 -14.27 -0.81
N PHE A 67 -4.93 -13.40 -1.16
CA PHE A 67 -4.86 -11.99 -0.81
C PHE A 67 -4.76 -11.77 0.71
N TYR A 68 -5.59 -12.46 1.50
CA TYR A 68 -5.55 -12.35 2.96
C TYR A 68 -4.30 -12.96 3.58
N ILE A 69 -3.77 -14.05 3.03
CA ILE A 69 -2.48 -14.60 3.47
C ILE A 69 -1.37 -13.55 3.28
N GLY A 70 -1.34 -12.86 2.14
CA GLY A 70 -0.39 -11.77 1.89
C GLY A 70 -0.48 -10.64 2.92
N ILE A 71 -1.70 -10.24 3.30
CA ILE A 71 -1.91 -9.22 4.35
C ILE A 71 -1.35 -9.68 5.69
N ASN A 72 -1.63 -10.91 6.11
CA ASN A 72 -1.15 -11.44 7.39
C ASN A 72 0.38 -11.55 7.42
N ILE A 73 1.00 -12.01 6.32
CA ILE A 73 2.46 -12.07 6.19
C ILE A 73 3.07 -10.67 6.30
N GLY A 74 2.50 -9.69 5.60
CA GLY A 74 2.95 -8.30 5.70
C GLY A 74 2.82 -7.74 7.11
N ALA A 75 1.67 -7.97 7.76
CA ALA A 75 1.42 -7.55 9.13
C ALA A 75 2.33 -8.22 10.16
N PHE A 76 2.85 -9.41 9.87
CA PHE A 76 3.83 -10.10 10.72
C PHE A 76 5.25 -9.55 10.49
N ILE A 77 5.66 -9.37 9.24
CA ILE A 77 7.03 -8.95 8.90
C ILE A 77 7.27 -7.46 9.19
N ALA A 78 6.30 -6.60 8.90
CA ALA A 78 6.49 -5.15 8.98
C ALA A 78 6.86 -4.66 10.40
N PRO A 79 6.19 -5.09 11.50
CA PRO A 79 6.59 -4.72 12.85
C PRO A 79 7.97 -5.24 13.26
N LEU A 80 8.40 -6.40 12.75
CA LEU A 80 9.74 -6.94 13.05
C LEU A 80 10.83 -6.04 12.45
N ILE A 81 10.65 -5.63 11.19
CA ILE A 81 11.61 -4.74 10.50
C ILE A 81 11.57 -3.34 11.11
N CYS A 82 10.38 -2.73 11.19
CA CYS A 82 10.23 -1.37 11.70
C CYS A 82 10.62 -1.27 13.18
N GLY A 83 10.25 -2.26 13.99
CA GLY A 83 10.60 -2.32 15.41
C GLY A 83 12.10 -2.47 15.64
N PHE A 84 12.78 -3.32 14.86
CA PHE A 84 14.24 -3.43 14.92
C PHE A 84 14.93 -2.12 14.54
N VAL A 85 14.47 -1.46 13.46
CA VAL A 85 15.04 -0.20 12.97
C VAL A 85 14.82 0.93 13.97
N GLN A 86 13.62 1.00 14.55
CA GLN A 86 13.29 1.96 15.59
C GLN A 86 14.18 1.77 16.82
N ALA A 87 14.38 0.53 17.28
CA ALA A 87 15.16 0.24 18.47
C ALA A 87 16.65 0.60 18.31
N LYS A 88 17.19 0.44 17.09
CA LYS A 88 18.63 0.67 16.83
C LYS A 88 18.97 2.10 16.40
N TRP A 89 18.06 2.79 15.70
CA TRP A 89 18.33 4.11 15.15
C TRP A 89 17.31 5.16 15.60
N ASN A 90 16.11 5.18 14.99
CA ASN A 90 15.02 6.08 15.35
C ASN A 90 13.73 5.67 14.63
N TYR A 91 12.60 6.23 15.07
CA TYR A 91 11.30 5.96 14.47
C TYR A 91 11.13 6.56 13.06
N HIS A 92 11.81 7.67 12.74
CA HIS A 92 11.73 8.30 11.41
C HIS A 92 12.18 7.35 10.30
N LEU A 93 13.26 6.60 10.52
CA LEU A 93 13.74 5.58 9.58
C LEU A 93 12.75 4.43 9.42
N GLY A 94 12.01 4.06 10.47
CA GLY A 94 10.90 3.12 10.37
C GLY A 94 9.81 3.62 9.40
N PHE A 95 9.46 4.90 9.47
CA PHE A 95 8.51 5.51 8.53
C PHE A 95 9.07 5.63 7.11
N VAL A 96 10.37 5.87 6.94
CA VAL A 96 11.02 5.83 5.61
C VAL A 96 10.89 4.44 5.00
N ILE A 97 11.16 3.38 5.76
CA ILE A 97 11.02 1.99 5.28
C ILE A 97 9.58 1.68 4.89
N GLY A 98 8.60 2.09 5.71
CA GLY A 98 7.19 1.98 5.36
C GLY A 98 6.83 2.73 4.07
N GLY A 99 7.36 3.95 3.91
CA GLY A 99 7.20 4.76 2.70
C GLY A 99 7.80 4.09 1.45
N LEU A 100 9.01 3.54 1.56
CA LEU A 100 9.64 2.77 0.47
C LEU A 100 8.81 1.53 0.11
N GLY A 101 8.28 0.82 1.11
CA GLY A 101 7.36 -0.31 0.88
C GLY A 101 6.14 0.10 0.05
N MET A 102 5.54 1.25 0.36
CA MET A 102 4.42 1.78 -0.42
C MET A 102 4.81 2.23 -1.82
N LEU A 103 6.00 2.82 -2.02
CA LEU A 103 6.49 3.18 -3.35
C LEU A 103 6.71 1.94 -4.22
N ILE A 104 7.30 0.88 -3.67
CA ILE A 104 7.47 -0.40 -4.37
C ILE A 104 6.11 -0.97 -4.75
N SER A 105 5.15 -0.98 -3.84
CA SER A 105 3.78 -1.42 -4.12
C SER A 105 3.13 -0.60 -5.24
N LEU A 106 3.33 0.73 -5.25
CA LEU A 106 2.81 1.63 -6.26
C LEU A 106 3.42 1.34 -7.64
N LEU A 107 4.73 1.10 -7.70
CA LEU A 107 5.42 0.72 -8.93
C LEU A 107 4.90 -0.60 -9.50
N ILE A 108 4.74 -1.62 -8.65
CA ILE A 108 4.18 -2.92 -9.08
C ILE A 108 2.76 -2.73 -9.64
N LEU A 109 1.93 -1.94 -8.96
CA LEU A 109 0.57 -1.64 -9.41
C LEU A 109 0.57 -0.89 -10.75
N TYR A 110 1.47 0.07 -10.91
CA TYR A 110 1.62 0.83 -12.15
C TYR A 110 2.02 -0.06 -13.33
N PHE A 111 3.06 -0.90 -13.16
CA PHE A 111 3.50 -1.80 -14.23
C PHE A 111 2.45 -2.83 -14.61
N LYS A 112 1.73 -3.41 -13.64
CA LYS A 112 0.61 -4.31 -13.94
C LYS A 112 -0.50 -3.61 -14.72
N ALA A 113 -0.87 -2.41 -14.31
CA ALA A 113 -1.89 -1.63 -15.01
C ALA A 113 -1.46 -1.21 -16.42
N ALA A 114 -0.18 -0.89 -16.61
CA ALA A 114 0.37 -0.54 -17.92
C ALA A 114 0.37 -1.73 -18.89
N LEU A 115 0.77 -2.92 -18.42
CA LEU A 115 0.74 -4.15 -19.20
C LEU A 115 -0.69 -4.52 -19.65
N GLU A 116 -1.66 -4.38 -18.76
CA GLU A 116 -3.07 -4.71 -19.05
C GLU A 116 -3.69 -3.75 -20.09
N LEU A 117 -3.30 -2.46 -20.08
CA LEU A 117 -3.71 -1.48 -21.09
C LEU A 117 -3.08 -1.73 -22.47
N GLU A 118 -1.87 -2.29 -22.50
CA GLU A 118 -1.19 -2.64 -23.75
C GLU A 118 -1.81 -3.90 -24.39
N GLU A 119 -2.21 -4.88 -23.58
CA GLU A 119 -2.99 -6.04 -24.03
C GLU A 119 -4.38 -5.63 -24.56
N PHE A 120 -5.05 -4.67 -23.91
CA PHE A 120 -6.36 -4.21 -24.35
C PHE A 120 -6.32 -3.45 -25.68
N HIS A 121 -5.25 -2.70 -25.98
CA HIS A 121 -5.09 -2.04 -27.28
C HIS A 121 -4.63 -3.00 -28.40
N LYS A 122 -4.14 -4.19 -28.07
CA LYS A 122 -3.77 -5.23 -29.05
C LYS A 122 -4.95 -6.11 -29.49
N ASN A 123 -6.07 -6.08 -28.77
CA ASN A 123 -7.31 -6.82 -29.07
C ASN A 123 -8.39 -5.89 -29.65
#